data_AF-A0A9E4QTN3-F1
#
_entry.id   AF-A0A9E4QTN3-F1
#
_cell.length_a   1.000
_cell.length_b   1.000
_cell.length_c   1.000
_cell.angle_alpha   90.00
_cell.angle_beta   90.00
_cell.angle_gamma   90.00
#
_symmetry.space_group_name_H-M   'P 1'
#
loop_
_entity.id
_entity.type
_entity.pdbx_description
1 polymer ?
#
loop_
_entity_poly.entity_id
_entity_poly.type
_entity_poly.pdbx_seq_one_letter_code
_entity_poly.pdbx_strand_id
1 'polypeptide(L)'
;MTTVGTGKYTYTLIEDWAKLPAGETFGMVSAIAADSQDRVYAFQRKDPPIVIFDRDGKFLSSWGNGAFVNPHGIYIADDIIYLTDREGSVAMKYTLDGKPLQILGTHGVYSDTGCEVAGEVAPRSAGPFNYLTELVPSASGDLYVSDGYRNARVHRFSSDGQLKTSWGEPGKGGPGQFHLPHSLIVDTDGTVYVCDRENHRLQVFSGDGQHKATWDDIQRPMDISMDKDGMFHVSEGPVEGSEARISV
;
A
#
# COMPACT_ATOMS: atom_id res chain seq x y z
N MET A 1 -16.53 7.94 24.65
CA MET A 1 -15.51 8.47 23.75
C MET A 1 -14.29 7.58 23.90
N THR A 2 -14.05 6.72 22.93
CA THR A 2 -12.96 5.72 22.97
C THR A 2 -11.66 6.41 22.62
N THR A 3 -10.65 6.30 23.48
CA THR A 3 -9.29 6.80 23.23
C THR A 3 -8.36 5.62 23.07
N VAL A 4 -7.53 5.64 22.03
CA VAL A 4 -6.51 4.63 21.73
C VAL A 4 -5.12 5.27 21.78
N GLY A 5 -4.08 4.46 22.00
CA GLY A 5 -2.70 4.92 22.08
C GLY A 5 -2.20 5.23 23.50
N THR A 6 -0.96 5.68 23.61
CA THR A 6 -0.27 5.92 24.90
C THR A 6 0.68 7.11 24.82
N GLY A 7 1.05 7.67 25.97
CA GLY A 7 2.02 8.77 26.05
C GLY A 7 1.56 10.01 25.27
N LYS A 8 2.42 10.51 24.38
CA LYS A 8 2.12 11.66 23.50
C LYS A 8 1.27 11.30 22.27
N TYR A 9 1.08 10.01 21.98
CA TYR A 9 0.37 9.53 20.79
C TYR A 9 -0.96 8.91 21.22
N THR A 10 -1.91 9.77 21.59
CA THR A 10 -3.27 9.37 21.93
C THR A 10 -4.23 9.90 20.86
N TYR A 11 -5.16 9.05 20.46
CA TYR A 11 -6.11 9.32 19.38
C TYR A 11 -7.52 9.05 19.90
N THR A 12 -8.47 9.90 19.50
CA THR A 12 -9.88 9.70 19.82
C THR A 12 -10.58 9.08 18.62
N LEU A 13 -11.28 7.97 18.87
CA LEU A 13 -12.15 7.38 17.87
C LEU A 13 -13.34 8.31 17.60
N ILE A 14 -13.48 8.71 16.35
CA ILE A 14 -14.69 9.37 15.84
C ILE A 14 -15.51 8.31 15.14
N GLU A 15 -16.47 7.75 15.87
CA GLU A 15 -17.45 6.82 15.29
C GLU A 15 -18.26 7.52 14.20
N ASP A 16 -18.61 6.77 13.15
CA ASP A 16 -19.36 7.27 11.99
C ASP A 16 -18.77 8.50 11.31
N TRP A 17 -17.44 8.71 11.36
CA TRP A 17 -16.80 9.86 10.71
C TRP A 17 -17.26 10.01 9.25
N ALA A 18 -17.18 8.95 8.44
CA ALA A 18 -17.61 8.95 7.04
C ALA A 18 -19.14 8.99 6.90
N LYS A 19 -19.67 10.06 6.31
CA LYS A 19 -21.09 10.28 6.02
C LYS A 19 -21.38 9.96 4.56
N LEU A 20 -21.68 8.69 4.29
CA LEU A 20 -22.09 8.23 2.96
C LEU A 20 -23.48 8.78 2.55
N PRO A 21 -23.77 8.87 1.23
CA PRO A 21 -25.11 9.16 0.74
C PRO A 21 -26.16 8.18 1.28
N ALA A 22 -27.41 8.63 1.38
CA ALA A 22 -28.49 7.80 1.91
C ALA A 22 -28.67 6.51 1.09
N GLY A 23 -28.66 5.36 1.77
CA GLY A 23 -28.78 4.03 1.15
C GLY A 23 -27.45 3.41 0.71
N GLU A 24 -26.34 4.15 0.77
CA GLU A 24 -25.01 3.64 0.47
C GLU A 24 -24.33 3.04 1.70
N THR A 25 -23.48 2.04 1.45
CA THR A 25 -22.60 1.41 2.44
C THR A 25 -21.18 1.36 1.91
N PHE A 26 -20.18 1.05 2.73
CA PHE A 26 -18.88 0.66 2.20
C PHE A 26 -18.90 -0.79 1.71
N GLY A 27 -18.11 -1.08 0.67
CA GLY A 27 -17.58 -2.42 0.44
C GLY A 27 -16.42 -2.70 1.40
N MET A 28 -15.53 -3.63 1.00
CA MET A 28 -14.26 -3.79 1.70
C MET A 28 -13.33 -2.64 1.31
N VAL A 29 -13.11 -1.69 2.21
CA VAL A 29 -12.08 -0.65 2.06
C VAL A 29 -10.73 -1.31 2.22
N SER A 30 -9.89 -1.24 1.18
CA SER A 30 -8.56 -1.86 1.17
C SER A 30 -7.50 -0.92 1.71
N ALA A 31 -7.60 0.37 1.41
CA ALA A 31 -6.68 1.41 1.87
C ALA A 31 -7.33 2.80 1.80
N ILE A 32 -6.70 3.77 2.47
CA ILE A 32 -7.11 5.17 2.48
C ILE A 32 -5.91 6.08 2.21
N ALA A 33 -6.14 7.26 1.63
CA ALA A 33 -5.13 8.30 1.49
C ALA A 33 -5.75 9.69 1.65
N ALA A 34 -4.92 10.70 1.93
CA ALA A 34 -5.34 12.10 1.99
C ALA A 34 -4.59 12.94 0.95
N ASP A 35 -5.26 13.94 0.39
CA ASP A 35 -4.64 14.90 -0.53
C ASP A 35 -4.23 16.21 0.16
N SER A 36 -3.67 17.15 -0.60
CA SER A 36 -3.18 18.43 -0.08
C SER A 36 -4.25 19.34 0.55
N GLN A 37 -5.54 19.01 0.37
CA GLN A 37 -6.69 19.74 0.89
C GLN A 37 -7.34 19.01 2.08
N ASP A 38 -6.67 17.99 2.63
CA ASP A 38 -7.18 17.12 3.69
C ASP A 38 -8.49 16.41 3.31
N ARG A 39 -8.71 16.15 2.02
CA ARG A 39 -9.77 15.25 1.58
C ARG A 39 -9.29 13.82 1.70
N VAL A 40 -10.14 12.93 2.19
CA VAL A 40 -9.82 11.52 2.38
C VAL A 40 -10.44 10.70 1.26
N TYR A 41 -9.63 9.84 0.67
CA TYR A 41 -9.99 8.93 -0.41
C TYR A 41 -10.02 7.53 0.19
N ALA A 42 -11.20 6.93 0.22
CA ALA A 42 -11.36 5.52 0.56
C ALA A 42 -11.36 4.68 -0.73
N PHE A 43 -10.40 3.77 -0.84
CA PHE A 43 -10.33 2.82 -1.96
C PHE A 43 -10.96 1.50 -1.54
N GLN A 44 -12.03 1.09 -2.21
CA GLN A 44 -12.86 -0.04 -1.82
C GLN A 44 -13.08 -1.04 -2.95
N ARG A 45 -13.25 -2.31 -2.58
CA ARG A 45 -13.61 -3.41 -3.49
C ARG A 45 -15.11 -3.45 -3.76
N LYS A 46 -15.65 -2.32 -4.22
CA LYS A 46 -17.05 -2.13 -4.62
C LYS A 46 -17.15 -0.90 -5.51
N ASP A 47 -18.00 -0.91 -6.52
CA ASP A 47 -18.31 0.30 -7.28
C ASP A 47 -19.16 1.29 -6.45
N PRO A 48 -18.84 2.60 -6.46
CA PRO A 48 -17.63 3.22 -7.03
C PRO A 48 -16.37 2.93 -6.20
N PRO A 49 -15.24 2.53 -6.80
CA PRO A 49 -14.05 2.09 -6.05
C PRO A 49 -13.40 3.20 -5.24
N ILE A 50 -13.43 4.45 -5.70
CA ILE A 50 -12.91 5.60 -4.96
C ILE A 50 -14.08 6.41 -4.44
N VAL A 51 -14.10 6.64 -3.13
CA VAL A 51 -15.08 7.48 -2.45
C VAL A 51 -14.33 8.58 -1.70
N ILE A 52 -14.74 9.83 -1.90
CA ILE A 52 -14.00 11.02 -1.46
C ILE A 52 -14.83 11.78 -0.43
N PHE A 53 -14.19 12.11 0.67
CA PHE A 53 -14.78 12.87 1.77
C PHE A 53 -13.95 14.12 2.07
N ASP A 54 -14.55 15.16 2.63
CA ASP A 54 -13.76 16.20 3.29
C ASP A 54 -13.20 15.70 4.64
N ARG A 55 -12.38 16.54 5.29
CA ARG A 55 -11.77 16.23 6.60
C ARG A 55 -12.78 15.91 7.71
N ASP A 56 -14.01 16.39 7.59
CA ASP A 56 -15.08 16.20 8.58
C ASP A 56 -15.97 14.99 8.21
N GLY A 57 -15.59 14.27 7.15
CA GLY A 57 -16.23 13.03 6.72
C GLY A 57 -17.47 13.24 5.86
N LYS A 58 -17.75 14.46 5.37
CA LYS A 58 -18.84 14.70 4.43
C LYS A 58 -18.47 14.17 3.05
N PHE A 59 -19.33 13.34 2.46
CA PHE A 59 -19.16 12.87 1.08
C PHE A 59 -19.06 14.05 0.09
N LEU A 60 -18.07 13.98 -0.79
CA LEU A 60 -17.82 14.97 -1.85
C LEU A 60 -18.10 14.40 -3.24
N SER A 61 -17.49 13.26 -3.57
CA SER A 61 -17.58 12.64 -4.89
C SER A 61 -17.09 11.19 -4.87
N SER A 62 -17.22 10.52 -6.01
CA SER A 62 -16.74 9.15 -6.19
C SER A 62 -16.49 8.87 -7.67
N TRP A 63 -15.56 7.96 -7.98
CA TRP A 63 -15.25 7.58 -9.36
C TRP A 63 -14.60 6.18 -9.44
N GLY A 64 -14.36 5.72 -10.67
CA GLY A 64 -13.59 4.49 -10.94
C GLY A 64 -14.42 3.26 -11.28
N ASN A 65 -15.73 3.41 -11.52
CA ASN A 65 -16.62 2.27 -11.78
C ASN A 65 -16.08 1.40 -12.92
N GLY A 66 -15.92 0.10 -12.65
CA GLY A 66 -15.43 -0.87 -13.62
C GLY A 66 -13.97 -0.70 -14.07
N ALA A 67 -13.20 0.21 -13.46
CA ALA A 67 -11.80 0.45 -13.81
C ALA A 67 -10.81 -0.52 -13.13
N PHE A 68 -11.26 -1.28 -12.13
CA PHE A 68 -10.42 -2.15 -11.29
C PHE A 68 -11.04 -3.54 -11.15
N VAL A 69 -10.20 -4.57 -11.16
CA VAL A 69 -10.58 -5.96 -10.88
C VAL A 69 -10.65 -6.18 -9.37
N ASN A 70 -9.64 -5.73 -8.62
CA ASN A 70 -9.55 -5.82 -7.17
C ASN A 70 -8.69 -4.68 -6.59
N PRO A 71 -9.34 -3.57 -6.21
CA PRO A 71 -8.73 -2.47 -5.47
C PRO A 71 -7.86 -2.94 -4.29
N HIS A 72 -6.65 -2.39 -4.22
CA HIS A 72 -5.69 -2.69 -3.16
C HIS A 72 -5.08 -1.43 -2.53
N GLY A 73 -3.90 -1.00 -2.97
CA GLY A 73 -3.17 0.15 -2.42
C GLY A 73 -3.65 1.48 -3.01
N ILE A 74 -3.66 2.51 -2.17
CA ILE A 74 -3.84 3.90 -2.59
C ILE A 74 -2.83 4.77 -1.83
N TYR A 75 -2.10 5.58 -2.58
CA TYR A 75 -1.21 6.59 -2.04
C TYR A 75 -1.42 7.91 -2.80
N ILE A 76 -1.32 9.04 -2.11
CA ILE A 76 -1.43 10.37 -2.73
C ILE A 76 -0.20 11.18 -2.36
N ALA A 77 0.48 11.70 -3.39
CA ALA A 77 1.57 12.66 -3.25
C ALA A 77 1.52 13.67 -4.38
N ASP A 78 1.74 14.94 -4.04
CA ASP A 78 1.65 16.08 -4.95
C ASP A 78 0.33 16.09 -5.76
N ASP A 79 -0.77 15.74 -5.11
CA ASP A 79 -2.12 15.62 -5.70
C ASP A 79 -2.20 14.67 -6.91
N ILE A 80 -1.28 13.73 -6.99
CA ILE A 80 -1.33 12.57 -7.88
C ILE A 80 -1.69 11.34 -7.05
N ILE A 81 -2.64 10.57 -7.55
CA ILE A 81 -3.08 9.32 -6.93
C ILE A 81 -2.29 8.17 -7.56
N TYR A 82 -1.74 7.33 -6.72
CA TYR A 82 -1.05 6.09 -7.05
C TYR A 82 -1.90 4.93 -6.55
N LEU A 83 -2.27 4.02 -7.45
CA LEU A 83 -3.20 2.93 -7.18
C LEU A 83 -2.62 1.60 -7.60
N THR A 84 -3.02 0.53 -6.94
CA THR A 84 -2.73 -0.84 -7.38
C THR A 84 -4.04 -1.62 -7.54
N ASP A 85 -4.10 -2.38 -8.63
CA ASP A 85 -5.14 -3.38 -8.86
C ASP A 85 -4.50 -4.77 -8.74
N ARG A 86 -4.83 -5.49 -7.66
CA ARG A 86 -4.14 -6.72 -7.28
C ARG A 86 -4.34 -7.80 -8.35
N GLU A 87 -5.58 -8.18 -8.62
CA GLU A 87 -5.91 -9.20 -9.63
C GLU A 87 -5.74 -8.66 -11.05
N GLY A 88 -5.90 -7.35 -11.27
CA GLY A 88 -5.51 -6.73 -12.53
C GLY A 88 -3.99 -6.82 -12.76
N SER A 89 -3.21 -6.96 -11.70
CA SER A 89 -1.75 -7.01 -11.65
C SER A 89 -1.09 -5.82 -12.36
N VAL A 90 -1.66 -4.63 -12.15
CA VAL A 90 -1.12 -3.35 -12.63
C VAL A 90 -1.04 -2.30 -11.53
N ALA A 91 -0.08 -1.39 -11.68
CA ALA A 91 0.05 -0.17 -10.88
C ALA A 91 -0.34 1.03 -11.74
N MET A 92 -1.03 2.02 -11.21
CA MET A 92 -1.62 3.11 -11.99
C MET A 92 -1.46 4.46 -11.32
N LYS A 93 -1.41 5.51 -12.14
CA LYS A 93 -1.47 6.90 -11.69
C LYS A 93 -2.74 7.57 -12.21
N TYR A 94 -3.37 8.37 -11.37
CA TYR A 94 -4.57 9.12 -11.67
C TYR A 94 -4.45 10.55 -11.16
N THR A 95 -5.17 11.47 -11.80
CA THR A 95 -5.49 12.77 -11.21
C THR A 95 -6.54 12.61 -10.10
N LEU A 96 -6.67 13.61 -9.22
CA LEU A 96 -7.70 13.61 -8.17
C LEU A 96 -9.14 13.48 -8.70
N ASP A 97 -9.40 13.96 -9.93
CA ASP A 97 -10.69 13.86 -10.61
C ASP A 97 -10.88 12.57 -11.44
N GLY A 98 -10.00 11.58 -11.24
CA GLY A 98 -10.19 10.23 -11.79
C GLY A 98 -9.77 10.07 -13.27
N LYS A 99 -8.93 10.97 -13.81
CA LYS A 99 -8.36 10.80 -15.15
C LYS A 99 -7.09 9.96 -15.08
N PRO A 100 -6.95 8.90 -15.88
CA PRO A 100 -5.75 8.08 -15.89
C PRO A 100 -4.57 8.86 -16.45
N LEU A 101 -3.40 8.70 -15.82
CA LEU A 101 -2.14 9.34 -16.21
C LEU A 101 -1.12 8.34 -16.72
N GLN A 102 -1.01 7.18 -16.06
CA GLN A 102 -0.02 6.16 -16.40
C GLN A 102 -0.48 4.79 -15.88
N ILE A 103 -0.04 3.74 -16.56
CA ILE A 103 -0.16 2.35 -16.10
C ILE A 103 1.21 1.67 -16.21
N LEU A 104 1.58 0.94 -15.17
CA LEU A 104 2.73 0.04 -15.13
C LEU A 104 2.21 -1.40 -15.20
N GLY A 105 2.78 -2.19 -16.12
CA GLY A 105 2.32 -3.55 -16.40
C GLY A 105 1.21 -3.61 -17.44
N THR A 106 0.56 -4.77 -17.55
CA THR A 106 -0.54 -5.01 -18.48
C THR A 106 -1.60 -5.83 -17.78
N HIS A 107 -2.85 -5.39 -17.83
CA HIS A 107 -3.95 -6.07 -17.15
C HIS A 107 -4.01 -7.56 -17.50
N GLY A 108 -4.06 -8.41 -16.46
CA GLY A 108 -4.15 -9.86 -16.62
C GLY A 108 -2.87 -10.54 -17.10
N VAL A 109 -1.74 -9.82 -17.21
CA VAL A 109 -0.42 -10.38 -17.51
C VAL A 109 0.36 -10.51 -16.22
N TYR A 110 0.71 -11.75 -15.87
CA TYR A 110 1.39 -12.09 -14.63
C TYR A 110 2.79 -12.63 -14.91
N SER A 111 3.73 -12.30 -14.04
CA SER A 111 5.06 -12.88 -14.03
C SER A 111 5.02 -14.32 -13.51
N ASP A 112 5.90 -15.18 -14.05
CA ASP A 112 5.90 -16.61 -13.76
C ASP A 112 6.65 -16.94 -12.45
N THR A 113 5.97 -16.72 -11.34
CA THR A 113 6.48 -17.02 -9.98
C THR A 113 6.23 -18.48 -9.56
N GLY A 114 5.38 -19.20 -10.31
CA GLY A 114 4.87 -20.51 -9.93
C GLY A 114 3.91 -20.51 -8.75
N CYS A 115 3.50 -19.34 -8.25
CA CYS A 115 2.61 -19.23 -7.10
C CYS A 115 1.13 -19.37 -7.53
N GLU A 116 0.46 -20.42 -7.05
CA GLU A 116 -0.95 -20.68 -7.36
C GLU A 116 -1.90 -20.07 -6.32
N VAL A 117 -1.48 -20.06 -5.04
CA VAL A 117 -2.28 -19.59 -3.91
C VAL A 117 -1.76 -18.25 -3.42
N ALA A 118 -2.60 -17.22 -3.50
CA ALA A 118 -2.23 -15.89 -3.05
C ALA A 118 -1.96 -15.86 -1.54
N GLY A 119 -0.82 -15.31 -1.15
CA GLY A 119 -0.37 -15.17 0.23
C GLY A 119 0.57 -16.27 0.71
N GLU A 120 0.80 -17.32 -0.09
CA GLU A 120 1.86 -18.30 0.19
C GLU A 120 3.24 -17.76 -0.22
N VAL A 121 4.31 -18.37 0.30
CA VAL A 121 5.67 -18.07 -0.16
C VAL A 121 5.77 -18.52 -1.62
N ALA A 122 6.04 -17.57 -2.52
CA ALA A 122 6.18 -17.88 -3.93
C ALA A 122 7.33 -18.88 -4.18
N PRO A 123 7.21 -19.84 -5.11
CA PRO A 123 8.30 -20.76 -5.43
C PRO A 123 9.56 -20.08 -5.99
N ARG A 124 9.39 -18.96 -6.70
CA ARG A 124 10.49 -18.13 -7.23
C ARG A 124 10.04 -16.69 -7.44
N SER A 125 10.99 -15.76 -7.41
CA SER A 125 10.75 -14.40 -7.85
C SER A 125 10.67 -14.30 -9.38
N ALA A 126 9.78 -13.46 -9.87
CA ALA A 126 9.70 -13.07 -11.29
C ALA A 126 9.36 -11.57 -11.40
N GLY A 127 9.19 -11.05 -12.62
CA GLY A 127 8.79 -9.66 -12.80
C GLY A 127 8.11 -9.37 -14.15
N PRO A 128 7.42 -8.20 -14.26
CA PRO A 128 7.33 -7.20 -13.22
C PRO A 128 6.32 -7.54 -12.12
N PHE A 129 5.10 -8.01 -12.42
CA PHE A 129 4.07 -8.14 -11.37
C PHE A 129 3.41 -9.51 -11.33
N ASN A 130 3.06 -9.96 -10.13
CA ASN A 130 2.11 -11.03 -9.89
C ASN A 130 1.37 -10.76 -8.57
N TYR A 131 0.27 -10.02 -8.70
CA TYR A 131 -0.58 -9.55 -7.60
C TYR A 131 0.15 -8.57 -6.67
N LEU A 132 0.49 -7.42 -7.25
CA LEU A 132 1.14 -6.33 -6.54
C LEU A 132 0.25 -5.70 -5.46
N THR A 133 0.88 -4.98 -4.54
CA THR A 133 0.25 -4.51 -3.31
C THR A 133 0.24 -3.00 -3.17
N GLU A 134 1.36 -2.32 -3.35
CA GLU A 134 1.47 -0.87 -3.11
C GLU A 134 2.28 -0.17 -4.21
N LEU A 135 1.97 1.09 -4.50
CA LEU A 135 2.72 1.95 -5.44
C LEU A 135 2.93 3.31 -4.79
N VAL A 136 4.19 3.71 -4.60
CA VAL A 136 4.52 5.05 -4.08
C VAL A 136 5.63 5.71 -4.91
N PRO A 137 5.62 7.04 -5.05
CA PRO A 137 6.74 7.79 -5.60
C PRO A 137 7.84 8.02 -4.55
N SER A 138 9.07 8.24 -5.01
CA SER A 138 10.13 8.87 -4.22
C SER A 138 10.22 10.37 -4.51
N ALA A 139 10.99 11.10 -3.69
CA ALA A 139 11.30 12.52 -3.93
C ALA A 139 12.03 12.78 -5.27
N SER A 140 12.68 11.77 -5.86
CA SER A 140 13.29 11.87 -7.20
C SER A 140 12.31 11.62 -8.34
N GLY A 141 11.05 11.29 -8.04
CA GLY A 141 10.02 10.88 -9.00
C GLY A 141 10.10 9.43 -9.45
N ASP A 142 11.04 8.63 -8.93
CA ASP A 142 11.05 7.19 -9.21
C ASP A 142 9.88 6.52 -8.49
N LEU A 143 9.37 5.43 -9.07
CA LEU A 143 8.19 4.74 -8.58
C LEU A 143 8.60 3.40 -7.97
N TYR A 144 8.13 3.12 -6.77
CA TYR A 144 8.42 1.90 -6.03
C TYR A 144 7.14 1.09 -5.85
N VAL A 145 7.23 -0.21 -6.13
CA VAL A 145 6.10 -1.13 -6.06
C VAL A 145 6.46 -2.36 -5.24
N SER A 146 5.68 -2.68 -4.21
CA SER A 146 5.73 -4.00 -3.58
C SER A 146 4.88 -4.97 -4.36
N ASP A 147 5.43 -6.14 -4.66
CA ASP A 147 4.77 -7.22 -5.36
C ASP A 147 4.76 -8.49 -4.52
N GLY A 148 3.61 -8.79 -3.91
CA GLY A 148 3.62 -9.61 -2.70
C GLY A 148 2.59 -10.71 -2.55
N TYR A 149 1.40 -10.64 -3.15
CA TYR A 149 0.43 -11.74 -2.95
C TYR A 149 0.84 -13.01 -3.68
N ARG A 150 1.54 -12.92 -4.81
CA ARG A 150 2.05 -14.09 -5.53
C ARG A 150 3.50 -13.94 -5.96
N ASN A 151 4.21 -12.99 -5.35
CA ASN A 151 5.62 -12.74 -5.60
C ASN A 151 6.30 -12.32 -4.28
N ALA A 152 7.60 -12.07 -4.32
CA ALA A 152 8.40 -11.66 -3.18
C ALA A 152 9.40 -10.58 -3.60
N ARG A 153 8.88 -9.50 -4.21
CA ARG A 153 9.70 -8.50 -4.88
C ARG A 153 9.32 -7.08 -4.51
N VAL A 154 10.30 -6.21 -4.59
CA VAL A 154 10.10 -4.77 -4.75
C VAL A 154 10.70 -4.35 -6.08
N HIS A 155 9.97 -3.53 -6.82
CA HIS A 155 10.35 -3.01 -8.12
C HIS A 155 10.55 -1.51 -8.04
N ARG A 156 11.58 -0.99 -8.71
CA ARG A 156 11.80 0.44 -8.91
C ARG A 156 11.71 0.77 -10.39
N PHE A 157 10.83 1.70 -10.74
CA PHE A 157 10.68 2.25 -12.07
C PHE A 157 11.12 3.72 -12.09
N SER A 158 11.50 4.24 -13.26
CA SER A 158 11.51 5.68 -13.49
C SER A 158 10.09 6.26 -13.47
N SER A 159 10.01 7.58 -13.35
CA SER A 159 8.75 8.34 -13.48
C SER A 159 8.00 8.09 -14.79
N ASP A 160 8.71 7.76 -15.87
CA ASP A 160 8.15 7.42 -17.19
C ASP A 160 7.78 5.92 -17.34
N GLY A 161 8.00 5.12 -16.30
CA GLY A 161 7.54 3.73 -16.22
C GLY A 161 8.51 2.68 -16.76
N GLN A 162 9.78 3.02 -16.99
CA GLN A 162 10.81 2.03 -17.31
C GLN A 162 11.30 1.32 -16.04
N LEU A 163 11.32 -0.01 -16.06
CA LEU A 163 11.84 -0.79 -14.93
C LEU A 163 13.35 -0.57 -14.80
N LYS A 164 13.80 -0.04 -13.66
CA LYS A 164 15.23 0.19 -13.37
C LYS A 164 15.88 -1.00 -12.69
N THR A 165 15.29 -1.42 -11.57
CA THR A 165 15.81 -2.53 -10.78
C THR A 165 14.68 -3.23 -10.04
N SER A 166 14.98 -4.41 -9.53
CA SER A 166 14.08 -5.16 -8.68
C SER A 166 14.91 -6.01 -7.72
N TRP A 167 14.50 -6.06 -6.46
CA TRP A 167 15.17 -6.85 -5.42
C TRP A 167 14.13 -7.62 -4.61
N GLY A 168 14.61 -8.58 -3.82
CA GLY A 168 13.76 -9.50 -3.08
C GLY A 168 13.78 -10.92 -3.64
N GLU A 169 13.71 -11.90 -2.75
CA GLU A 169 13.50 -13.32 -3.06
C GLU A 169 12.48 -13.94 -2.09
N PRO A 170 11.82 -15.05 -2.44
CA PRO A 170 10.86 -15.67 -1.54
C PRO A 170 11.57 -16.31 -0.35
N GLY A 171 11.09 -16.06 0.87
CA GLY A 171 11.63 -16.70 2.05
C GLY A 171 11.25 -16.02 3.35
N LYS A 172 11.68 -16.64 4.45
CA LYS A 172 11.36 -16.21 5.83
C LYS A 172 12.61 -15.96 6.68
N GLY A 173 13.79 -16.29 6.16
CA GLY A 173 14.98 -16.54 6.96
C GLY A 173 15.90 -15.34 7.17
N GLY A 174 15.87 -14.33 6.28
CA GLY A 174 16.88 -13.28 6.34
C GLY A 174 16.60 -12.02 5.51
N PRO A 175 17.56 -11.07 5.51
CA PRO A 175 17.50 -9.84 4.73
C PRO A 175 17.19 -10.05 3.25
N GLY A 176 16.28 -9.24 2.71
CA GLY A 176 15.90 -9.33 1.29
C GLY A 176 15.06 -10.58 0.94
N GLN A 177 14.77 -11.46 1.90
CA GLN A 177 13.76 -12.49 1.73
C GLN A 177 12.40 -11.93 2.15
N PHE A 178 11.37 -12.17 1.36
CA PHE A 178 10.02 -11.72 1.68
C PHE A 178 9.02 -12.87 1.69
N HIS A 179 8.06 -12.77 2.60
CA HIS A 179 6.81 -13.50 2.59
C HIS A 179 5.71 -12.45 2.63
N LEU A 180 5.25 -12.10 1.42
CA LEU A 180 4.17 -11.14 1.20
C LEU A 180 4.57 -9.70 1.60
N PRO A 181 5.46 -9.05 0.83
CA PRO A 181 5.69 -7.61 0.95
C PRO A 181 4.39 -6.86 0.61
N HIS A 182 3.79 -6.22 1.61
CA HIS A 182 2.39 -5.79 1.53
C HIS A 182 2.21 -4.28 1.36
N SER A 183 3.09 -3.48 1.95
CA SER A 183 3.08 -2.02 1.82
C SER A 183 4.51 -1.53 1.88
N LEU A 184 4.76 -0.35 1.34
CA LEU A 184 6.05 0.31 1.44
C LEU A 184 5.92 1.83 1.38
N ILE A 185 6.88 2.53 1.98
CA ILE A 185 7.09 3.97 1.77
C ILE A 185 8.55 4.25 1.43
N VAL A 186 8.79 5.40 0.81
CA VAL A 186 10.13 5.89 0.47
C VAL A 186 10.32 7.25 1.12
N ASP A 187 11.33 7.36 1.99
CA ASP A 187 11.70 8.63 2.61
C ASP A 187 12.41 9.54 1.59
N THR A 188 12.47 10.83 1.90
CA THR A 188 13.11 11.90 1.16
C THR A 188 14.59 11.65 0.88
N ASP A 189 15.29 10.88 1.73
CA ASP A 189 16.67 10.46 1.52
C ASP A 189 16.83 9.25 0.57
N GLY A 190 15.70 8.69 0.10
CA GLY A 190 15.64 7.50 -0.75
C GLY A 190 15.70 6.17 -0.01
N THR A 191 15.57 6.16 1.32
CA THR A 191 15.41 4.95 2.12
C THR A 191 14.02 4.35 1.92
N VAL A 192 13.97 3.03 1.71
CA VAL A 192 12.73 2.30 1.42
C VAL A 192 12.38 1.41 2.61
N TYR A 193 11.18 1.55 3.14
CA TYR A 193 10.65 0.75 4.26
C TYR A 193 9.59 -0.18 3.72
N VAL A 194 9.73 -1.49 3.93
CA VAL A 194 8.86 -2.51 3.33
C VAL A 194 8.23 -3.36 4.43
N CYS A 195 6.90 -3.36 4.49
CA CYS A 195 6.11 -4.22 5.37
C CYS A 195 6.15 -5.66 4.84
N ASP A 196 6.91 -6.53 5.49
CA ASP A 196 7.00 -7.96 5.16
C ASP A 196 5.97 -8.73 5.98
N ARG A 197 4.71 -8.68 5.52
CA ARG A 197 3.53 -8.93 6.34
C ARG A 197 3.56 -10.29 7.03
N GLU A 198 3.74 -11.36 6.28
CA GLU A 198 3.62 -12.72 6.83
C GLU A 198 4.91 -13.20 7.53
N ASN A 199 5.97 -12.39 7.47
CA ASN A 199 7.17 -12.56 8.29
C ASN A 199 7.16 -11.70 9.56
N HIS A 200 6.11 -10.93 9.84
CA HIS A 200 5.97 -10.11 11.04
C HIS A 200 7.18 -9.18 11.27
N ARG A 201 7.57 -8.44 10.22
CA ARG A 201 8.69 -7.50 10.29
C ARG A 201 8.58 -6.39 9.27
N LEU A 202 9.32 -5.31 9.51
CA LEU A 202 9.64 -4.30 8.51
C LEU A 202 11.10 -4.46 8.10
N GLN A 203 11.37 -4.37 6.79
CA GLN A 203 12.73 -4.36 6.27
C GLN A 203 13.04 -3.01 5.64
N VAL A 204 14.20 -2.46 5.98
CA VAL A 204 14.67 -1.14 5.52
C VAL A 204 15.77 -1.35 4.49
N PHE A 205 15.68 -0.66 3.36
CA PHE A 205 16.61 -0.75 2.25
C PHE A 205 17.07 0.63 1.79
N SER A 206 18.18 0.68 1.07
CA SER A 206 18.48 1.79 0.18
C SER A 206 17.56 1.78 -1.04
N GLY A 207 17.51 2.90 -1.77
CA GLY A 207 16.71 3.02 -2.99
C GLY A 207 17.12 2.09 -4.15
N ASP A 208 18.26 1.40 -4.06
CA ASP A 208 18.72 0.36 -4.99
C ASP A 208 18.54 -1.07 -4.44
N GLY A 209 17.94 -1.24 -3.26
CA GLY A 209 17.55 -2.52 -2.69
C GLY A 209 18.59 -3.19 -1.80
N GLN A 210 19.61 -2.47 -1.34
CA GLN A 210 20.56 -3.00 -0.36
C GLN A 210 19.93 -2.92 1.03
N HIS A 211 19.91 -4.04 1.75
CA HIS A 211 19.36 -4.09 3.11
C HIS A 211 20.18 -3.21 4.06
N LYS A 212 19.49 -2.45 4.89
CA LYS A 212 20.06 -1.56 5.91
C LYS A 212 19.72 -2.02 7.33
N ALA A 213 18.46 -2.41 7.56
CA ALA A 213 17.97 -2.77 8.89
C ALA A 213 16.69 -3.62 8.81
N THR A 214 16.35 -4.26 9.92
CA THR A 214 15.08 -4.96 10.12
C THR A 214 14.47 -4.50 11.44
N TRP A 215 13.16 -4.31 11.47
CA TRP A 215 12.38 -4.07 12.69
C TRP A 215 11.47 -5.27 12.94
N ASP A 216 11.79 -6.06 13.96
CA ASP A 216 11.14 -7.35 14.25
C ASP A 216 10.09 -7.28 15.38
N ASP A 217 9.88 -6.11 15.99
CA ASP A 217 8.82 -5.89 16.99
C ASP A 217 7.54 -5.34 16.34
N ILE A 218 7.10 -5.99 15.26
CA ILE A 218 5.95 -5.56 14.46
C ILE A 218 5.15 -6.81 14.06
N GLN A 219 3.93 -6.95 14.56
CA GLN A 219 3.05 -8.04 14.18
C GLN A 219 2.37 -7.73 12.85
N ARG A 220 2.58 -8.62 11.87
CA ARG A 220 1.80 -8.67 10.62
C ARG A 220 1.50 -7.29 10.01
N PRO A 221 2.54 -6.50 9.66
CA PRO A 221 2.34 -5.13 9.22
C PRO A 221 1.51 -5.10 7.94
N MET A 222 0.39 -4.38 8.01
CA MET A 222 -0.60 -4.26 6.94
C MET A 222 -0.34 -3.01 6.11
N ASP A 223 -0.03 -1.88 6.75
CA ASP A 223 0.25 -0.63 6.04
C ASP A 223 1.18 0.26 6.86
N ILE A 224 1.91 1.15 6.19
CA ILE A 224 2.84 2.09 6.81
C ILE A 224 2.67 3.48 6.21
N SER A 225 2.60 4.49 7.08
CA SER A 225 2.66 5.90 6.71
C SER A 225 3.70 6.63 7.54
N MET A 226 4.12 7.81 7.10
CA MET A 226 5.01 8.68 7.84
C MET A 226 4.44 10.09 7.91
N ASP A 227 4.41 10.68 9.10
CA ASP A 227 3.95 12.05 9.28
C ASP A 227 5.05 13.08 8.95
N LYS A 228 4.67 14.36 8.97
CA LYS A 228 5.55 15.49 8.67
C LYS A 228 6.75 15.63 9.62
N ASP A 229 6.70 15.02 10.80
CA ASP A 229 7.75 15.07 11.80
C ASP A 229 8.67 13.83 11.70
N GLY A 230 8.43 12.96 10.71
CA GLY A 230 9.19 11.74 10.46
C GLY A 230 8.78 10.56 11.34
N MET A 231 7.62 10.62 12.00
CA MET A 231 7.10 9.50 12.78
C MET A 231 6.39 8.52 11.89
N PHE A 232 6.68 7.24 12.07
CA PHE A 232 6.04 6.16 11.34
C PHE A 232 4.76 5.73 12.06
N HIS A 233 3.71 5.46 11.30
CA HIS A 233 2.49 4.81 11.79
C HIS A 233 2.34 3.51 11.02
N VAL A 234 2.31 2.39 11.75
CA VAL A 234 2.21 1.06 11.15
C VAL A 234 0.92 0.42 11.63
N SER A 235 0.04 0.08 10.71
CA SER A 235 -1.11 -0.76 11.03
C SER A 235 -0.70 -2.21 11.08
N GLU A 236 -1.07 -2.89 12.15
CA GLU A 236 -0.65 -4.25 12.45
C GLU A 236 -1.88 -5.15 12.55
N GLY A 237 -1.90 -6.20 11.72
CA GLY A 237 -2.99 -7.15 11.67
C GLY A 237 -3.05 -8.06 12.90
N PRO A 238 -4.23 -8.64 13.21
CA PRO A 238 -4.33 -9.61 14.29
C PRO A 238 -3.57 -10.89 13.93
N VAL A 239 -3.08 -11.57 14.97
CA VAL A 239 -2.46 -12.90 14.90
C VAL A 239 -3.09 -13.81 15.96
N GLU A 240 -2.79 -15.11 15.94
CA GLU A 240 -3.33 -16.02 16.95
C GLU A 240 -2.98 -15.53 18.37
N GLY A 241 -4.00 -15.19 19.16
CA GLY A 241 -3.84 -14.67 20.53
C GLY A 241 -3.56 -13.17 20.67
N SER A 242 -3.63 -12.37 19.59
CA SER A 242 -3.42 -10.91 19.63
C SER A 242 -4.37 -10.15 18.70
N GLU A 243 -4.88 -9.00 19.17
CA GLU A 243 -5.74 -8.11 18.38
C GLU A 243 -4.94 -7.23 17.42
N ALA A 244 -5.64 -6.63 16.44
CA ALA A 244 -5.05 -5.61 15.57
C ALA A 244 -4.62 -4.39 16.39
N ARG A 245 -3.53 -3.73 15.98
CA ARG A 245 -3.01 -2.54 16.67
C ARG A 245 -2.36 -1.54 15.70
N ILE A 246 -2.00 -0.37 16.22
CA ILE A 246 -1.19 0.62 15.51
C ILE A 246 0.09 0.83 16.32
N SER A 247 1.24 0.75 15.65
CA SER A 247 2.53 1.18 16.20
C SER A 247 2.88 2.58 15.73
N VAL A 248 3.44 3.39 16.64
CA VAL A 248 3.88 4.79 16.42
C VAL A 248 5.24 5.01 17.06
#